data_AF-A0A6U8VNW2-F1
#
_entry.id   AF-A0A6U8VNW2-F1
#
_cell.length_a   1.000
_cell.length_b   1.000
_cell.length_c   1.000
_cell.angle_alpha   90.00
_cell.angle_beta   90.00
_cell.angle_gamma   90.00
#
_symmetry.space_group_name_H-M   'P 1'
#
loop_
_entity.id
_entity.type
_entity.pdbx_description
1 polymer ?
#
loop_
_entity_poly.entity_id
_entity_poly.type
_entity_poly.pdbx_seq_one_letter_code
_entity_poly.pdbx_strand_id
1 'polypeptide(L)'
;MLAVLAHATLAFSSHQQAGFTFVTPEGFTDRGYTTWEEAYEDGPGVWPQGWPADVPCIKLFTWDFDGTTEFTDELSTSVSARATEEEKLTDLVPAYERLKAEVGGLSGIVDTYFGGASRIVYMNEGIAAISHAGGQVYIDSASWAPTPGSVWASYLYHVLGDVGMPFPMEKIIGVDDPGPGIAADKATPAMKLADELGVPHSQMMHTDNSFKYDTEFIKAGAYGLYPAPTPVAHIQQPELKFMLAEAQAC
;
A
#
# COMPACT_ATOMS: atom_id res chain seq x y z
N MET A 1 -17.11 37.30 -22.91
CA MET A 1 -17.76 36.83 -21.68
C MET A 1 -17.14 35.49 -21.33
N LEU A 2 -16.27 35.49 -20.32
CA LEU A 2 -15.62 34.30 -19.76
C LEU A 2 -16.66 33.44 -19.04
N ALA A 3 -16.72 32.16 -19.37
CA ALA A 3 -17.28 31.15 -18.47
C ALA A 3 -16.12 30.58 -17.65
N VAL A 4 -15.95 31.09 -16.43
CA VAL A 4 -15.05 30.51 -15.43
C VAL A 4 -15.71 29.21 -14.97
N LEU A 5 -15.19 28.07 -15.42
CA LEU A 5 -15.46 26.78 -14.80
C LEU A 5 -14.89 26.83 -13.38
N ALA A 6 -15.75 27.09 -12.41
CA ALA A 6 -15.47 26.83 -11.02
C ALA A 6 -15.24 25.31 -10.89
N HIS A 7 -13.98 24.90 -10.88
CA HIS A 7 -13.60 23.61 -10.33
C HIS A 7 -14.05 23.65 -8.88
N ALA A 8 -15.14 22.97 -8.57
CA ALA A 8 -15.45 22.60 -7.21
C ALA A 8 -14.27 21.74 -6.77
N THR A 9 -13.33 22.35 -6.05
CA THR A 9 -12.46 21.64 -5.13
C THR A 9 -13.43 20.91 -4.22
N LEU A 10 -13.64 19.62 -4.49
CA LEU A 10 -14.04 18.68 -3.46
C LEU A 10 -12.91 18.77 -2.44
N ALA A 11 -13.06 19.71 -1.51
CA ALA A 11 -12.41 19.62 -0.23
C ALA A 11 -12.85 18.25 0.26
N PHE A 12 -11.92 17.28 0.24
CA PHE A 12 -12.00 16.15 1.15
C PHE A 12 -12.28 16.78 2.50
N SER A 13 -13.54 16.72 2.90
CA SER A 13 -13.96 17.32 4.14
C SER A 13 -13.11 16.70 5.22
N SER A 14 -12.79 17.48 6.24
CA SER A 14 -12.10 17.04 7.45
C SER A 14 -12.92 16.03 8.26
N HIS A 15 -13.70 15.17 7.61
CA HIS A 15 -14.42 14.06 8.19
C HIS A 15 -13.38 13.09 8.73
N GLN A 16 -13.25 13.12 10.06
CA GLN A 16 -12.65 12.12 10.92
C GLN A 16 -11.54 11.34 10.21
N GLN A 17 -10.29 11.76 10.38
CA GLN A 17 -9.17 10.84 10.19
C GLN A 17 -9.54 9.57 10.96
N ALA A 18 -9.84 8.50 10.22
CA ALA A 18 -9.76 7.19 10.82
C ALA A 18 -8.34 7.13 11.38
N GLY A 19 -8.21 6.71 12.64
CA GLY A 19 -6.88 6.51 13.19
C GLY A 19 -6.11 5.49 12.34
N PHE A 20 -4.82 5.38 12.57
CA PHE A 20 -4.07 4.21 12.13
C PHE A 20 -3.61 3.47 13.36
N THR A 21 -3.42 2.17 13.21
CA THR A 21 -2.73 1.37 14.20
C THR A 21 -1.25 1.39 13.86
N PHE A 22 -0.45 1.88 14.80
CA PHE A 22 0.99 1.89 14.65
C PHE A 22 1.59 0.70 15.40
N VAL A 23 2.19 -0.25 14.66
CA VAL A 23 2.83 -1.43 15.24
C VAL A 23 4.34 -1.28 15.24
N THR A 24 4.95 -1.55 16.39
CA THR A 24 6.37 -1.28 16.65
C THR A 24 7.10 -2.54 17.10
N PRO A 25 8.40 -2.68 16.79
CA PRO A 25 9.25 -3.76 17.33
C PRO A 25 9.28 -3.81 18.86
N GLU A 26 9.26 -2.64 19.52
CA GLU A 26 9.22 -2.54 20.98
C GLU A 26 7.89 -3.08 21.50
N GLY A 27 6.78 -2.68 20.88
CA GLY A 27 5.44 -3.15 21.25
C GLY A 27 5.27 -4.65 21.06
N PHE A 28 5.93 -5.23 20.05
CA PHE A 28 6.00 -6.67 19.83
C PHE A 28 6.74 -7.38 20.98
N THR A 29 7.92 -6.88 21.33
CA THR A 29 8.77 -7.44 22.39
C THR A 29 8.12 -7.32 23.78
N ASP A 30 7.54 -6.15 24.10
CA ASP A 30 6.92 -5.86 25.40
C ASP A 30 5.71 -6.75 25.68
N ARG A 31 5.01 -7.21 24.63
CA ARG A 31 3.89 -8.16 24.73
C ARG A 31 4.35 -9.62 24.82
N GLY A 32 5.64 -9.88 24.66
CA GLY A 32 6.21 -11.21 24.74
C GLY A 32 5.92 -12.09 23.53
N TYR A 33 5.55 -11.49 22.39
CA TYR A 33 5.38 -12.23 21.15
C TYR A 33 6.72 -12.77 20.66
N THR A 34 6.66 -13.96 20.05
CA THR A 34 7.78 -14.68 19.46
C THR A 34 7.56 -14.95 17.98
N THR A 35 6.31 -14.91 17.53
CA THR A 35 5.94 -15.02 16.12
C THR A 35 5.01 -13.88 15.70
N TRP A 36 4.94 -13.60 14.40
CA TRP A 36 4.07 -12.54 13.90
C TRP A 36 2.60 -12.96 13.99
N GLU A 37 2.33 -14.26 13.90
CA GLU A 37 1.00 -14.86 14.02
C GLU A 37 0.38 -14.57 15.39
N GLU A 38 1.17 -14.63 16.48
CA GLU A 38 0.70 -14.26 17.82
C GLU A 38 0.24 -12.79 17.88
N ALA A 39 1.00 -11.88 17.25
CA ALA A 39 0.63 -10.47 17.16
C ALA A 39 -0.62 -10.25 16.28
N TYR A 40 -0.72 -10.98 15.17
CA TYR A 40 -1.88 -10.94 14.28
C TYR A 40 -3.16 -11.44 14.96
N GLU A 41 -3.09 -12.53 15.73
CA GLU A 41 -4.22 -13.12 16.45
C GLU A 41 -4.82 -12.16 17.49
N ASP A 42 -4.00 -11.37 18.18
CA ASP A 42 -4.47 -10.33 19.11
C ASP A 42 -5.11 -9.12 18.40
N GLY A 43 -4.77 -8.92 17.12
CA GLY A 43 -5.37 -7.93 16.23
C GLY A 43 -4.98 -6.48 16.52
N PRO A 44 -5.43 -5.52 15.68
CA PRO A 44 -5.02 -4.12 15.78
C PRO A 44 -5.51 -3.41 17.04
N GLY A 45 -6.56 -3.93 17.69
CA GLY A 45 -7.19 -3.28 18.85
C GLY A 45 -6.33 -3.23 20.12
N VAL A 46 -5.29 -4.06 20.21
CA VAL A 46 -4.35 -4.06 21.36
C VAL A 46 -3.18 -3.10 21.20
N TRP A 47 -3.07 -2.44 20.04
CA TRP A 47 -1.96 -1.57 19.67
C TRP A 47 -2.33 -0.09 19.79
N PRO A 48 -1.35 0.80 20.00
CA PRO A 48 -1.58 2.24 20.02
C PRO A 48 -2.22 2.72 18.71
N GLN A 49 -3.16 3.66 18.85
CA GLN A 49 -3.85 4.29 17.73
C GLN A 49 -3.38 5.73 17.55
N GLY A 50 -3.13 6.11 16.30
CA GLY A 50 -2.71 7.44 15.91
C GLY A 50 -1.21 7.70 16.09
N TRP A 51 -0.87 8.99 16.15
CA TRP A 51 0.52 9.44 16.13
C TRP A 51 1.23 9.06 17.44
N PRO A 52 2.40 8.41 17.39
CA PRO A 52 3.23 8.25 18.58
C PRO A 52 3.72 9.61 19.07
N ALA A 53 4.05 9.69 20.37
CA ALA A 53 4.61 10.91 20.95
C ALA A 53 5.98 11.24 20.36
N ASP A 54 6.79 10.20 20.12
CA ASP A 54 8.08 10.28 19.46
C ASP A 54 7.95 9.66 18.07
N VAL A 55 8.06 10.50 17.04
CA VAL A 55 8.00 10.08 15.63
C VAL A 55 9.34 9.43 15.25
N PRO A 56 9.37 8.16 14.82
CA PRO A 56 10.62 7.51 14.47
C PRO A 56 11.20 8.07 13.16
N CYS A 57 12.52 7.98 13.00
CA CYS A 57 13.17 8.26 11.72
C CYS A 57 12.99 7.05 10.79
N ILE A 58 12.20 7.22 9.72
CA ILE A 58 11.95 6.20 8.69
C ILE A 58 12.48 6.70 7.35
N LYS A 59 13.30 5.87 6.69
CA LYS A 59 13.91 6.16 5.39
C LYS A 59 13.39 5.27 4.27
N LEU A 60 12.81 4.12 4.58
CA LEU A 60 12.24 3.20 3.61
C LEU A 60 10.78 2.91 3.95
N PHE A 61 9.90 3.19 3.01
CA PHE A 61 8.47 2.95 3.09
C PHE A 61 8.09 1.94 2.00
N THR A 62 7.45 0.84 2.38
CA THR A 62 6.84 -0.10 1.43
C THR A 62 5.33 -0.08 1.62
N TRP A 63 4.58 0.00 0.52
CA TRP A 63 3.12 0.06 0.56
C TRP A 63 2.53 -1.12 -0.17
N ASP A 64 1.50 -1.71 0.40
CA ASP A 64 0.64 -2.61 -0.32
C ASP A 64 -0.09 -1.92 -1.49
N PHE A 65 -0.57 -2.73 -2.43
CA PHE A 65 -1.37 -2.25 -3.55
C PHE A 65 -2.87 -2.34 -3.28
N ASP A 66 -3.42 -3.55 -3.11
CA ASP A 66 -4.86 -3.78 -3.10
C ASP A 66 -5.51 -3.20 -1.83
N GLY A 67 -6.38 -2.20 -1.99
CA GLY A 67 -7.03 -1.53 -0.86
C GLY A 67 -6.13 -0.61 -0.01
N THR A 68 -4.87 -0.47 -0.39
CA THR A 68 -3.93 0.52 0.18
C THR A 68 -3.58 1.60 -0.85
N THR A 69 -2.89 1.22 -1.93
CA THR A 69 -2.61 2.11 -3.06
C THR A 69 -3.83 2.23 -3.96
N GLU A 70 -4.40 1.10 -4.37
CA GLU A 70 -5.78 1.01 -4.85
C GLU A 70 -6.74 1.33 -3.70
N PHE A 71 -7.89 1.90 -4.01
CA PHE A 71 -8.88 2.33 -3.03
C PHE A 71 -9.86 1.22 -2.60
N THR A 72 -10.13 0.23 -3.46
CA THR A 72 -11.27 -0.69 -3.26
C THR A 72 -10.92 -2.11 -2.84
N ASP A 73 -9.69 -2.59 -3.03
CA ASP A 73 -9.33 -4.01 -2.88
C ASP A 73 -10.13 -4.92 -3.86
N GLU A 74 -10.51 -4.38 -5.02
CA GLU A 74 -11.41 -5.03 -5.98
C GLU A 74 -10.89 -5.01 -7.42
N LEU A 75 -9.90 -4.17 -7.76
CA LEU A 75 -9.38 -4.09 -9.12
C LEU A 75 -8.79 -5.42 -9.53
N SER A 76 -7.95 -5.98 -8.68
CA SER A 76 -7.17 -7.17 -8.98
C SER A 76 -8.01 -8.43 -9.07
N THR A 77 -9.05 -8.54 -8.24
CA THR A 77 -10.06 -9.60 -8.35
C THR A 77 -10.88 -9.43 -9.64
N SER A 78 -11.23 -8.20 -9.99
CA SER A 78 -11.95 -7.87 -11.24
C SER A 78 -11.13 -8.19 -12.50
N VAL A 79 -9.83 -7.92 -12.49
CA VAL A 79 -8.89 -8.26 -13.57
C VAL A 79 -8.72 -9.78 -13.66
N SER A 80 -8.48 -10.45 -12.52
CA SER A 80 -8.34 -11.92 -12.47
C SER A 80 -9.57 -12.66 -12.97
N ALA A 81 -10.78 -12.14 -12.72
CA ALA A 81 -12.03 -12.72 -13.23
C ALA A 81 -12.16 -12.64 -14.76
N ARG A 82 -11.39 -11.76 -15.41
CA ARG A 82 -11.35 -11.57 -16.87
C ARG A 82 -10.13 -12.20 -17.52
N ALA A 83 -9.13 -12.59 -16.73
CA ALA A 83 -7.93 -13.22 -17.21
C ALA A 83 -8.17 -14.71 -17.52
N THR A 84 -7.66 -15.14 -18.67
CA THR A 84 -7.44 -16.56 -18.96
C THR A 84 -6.36 -17.13 -18.03
N GLU A 85 -6.31 -18.47 -17.90
CA GLU A 85 -5.26 -19.12 -17.10
C GLU A 85 -3.85 -18.83 -17.64
N GLU A 86 -3.70 -18.66 -18.95
CA GLU A 86 -2.42 -18.27 -19.56
C GLU A 86 -2.03 -16.84 -19.18
N GLU A 87 -2.96 -15.88 -19.26
CA GLU A 87 -2.72 -14.48 -18.88
C GLU A 87 -2.35 -14.35 -17.40
N LYS A 88 -3.02 -15.09 -16.50
CA LYS A 88 -2.64 -15.09 -15.06
C LYS A 88 -1.19 -15.51 -14.83
N LEU A 89 -0.66 -16.39 -15.68
CA LEU A 89 0.70 -16.91 -15.55
C LEU A 89 1.75 -16.11 -16.31
N THR A 90 1.35 -15.17 -17.18
CA THR A 90 2.28 -14.55 -18.14
C THR A 90 2.13 -13.03 -18.25
N ASP A 91 0.90 -12.52 -18.36
CA ASP A 91 0.63 -11.10 -18.55
C ASP A 91 -0.85 -10.79 -18.24
N LEU A 92 -1.10 -9.99 -17.19
CA LEU A 92 -2.43 -9.55 -16.80
C LEU A 92 -2.91 -8.29 -17.54
N VAL A 93 -2.03 -7.60 -18.27
CA VAL A 93 -2.37 -6.34 -18.95
C VAL A 93 -3.53 -6.51 -19.94
N PRO A 94 -3.60 -7.57 -20.78
CA PRO A 94 -4.75 -7.77 -21.65
C PRO A 94 -6.09 -7.89 -20.92
N ALA A 95 -6.11 -8.49 -19.72
CA ALA A 95 -7.31 -8.60 -18.90
C ALA A 95 -7.70 -7.25 -18.28
N TYR A 96 -6.71 -6.47 -17.85
CA TYR A 96 -6.91 -5.09 -17.40
C TYR A 96 -7.48 -4.19 -18.50
N GLU A 97 -6.97 -4.26 -19.72
CA GLU A 97 -7.48 -3.46 -20.83
C GLU A 97 -8.93 -3.81 -21.19
N ARG A 98 -9.33 -5.09 -21.06
CA ARG A 98 -10.74 -5.50 -21.18
C ARG A 98 -11.61 -4.89 -20.08
N LEU A 99 -11.18 -5.00 -18.83
CA LEU A 99 -11.88 -4.38 -17.70
C LEU A 99 -12.03 -2.87 -17.92
N LYS A 100 -10.92 -2.18 -18.27
CA LYS A 100 -10.90 -0.74 -18.53
C LYS A 100 -11.92 -0.37 -19.60
N ALA A 101 -12.01 -1.11 -20.71
CA ALA A 101 -13.03 -0.86 -21.73
C ALA A 101 -14.46 -1.04 -21.21
N GLU A 102 -14.72 -2.05 -20.38
CA GLU A 102 -16.04 -2.33 -19.80
C GLU A 102 -16.52 -1.26 -18.83
N VAL A 103 -15.61 -0.69 -18.03
CA VAL A 103 -15.95 0.33 -17.02
C VAL A 103 -15.95 1.77 -17.57
N GLY A 104 -15.81 1.95 -18.90
CA GLY A 104 -15.89 3.27 -19.53
C GLY A 104 -14.53 3.95 -19.71
N GLY A 105 -13.44 3.19 -19.81
CA GLY A 105 -12.09 3.68 -20.05
C GLY A 105 -11.33 4.02 -18.77
N LEU A 106 -10.24 4.77 -18.93
CA LEU A 106 -9.36 5.16 -17.82
C LEU A 106 -10.09 5.93 -16.71
N SER A 107 -11.04 6.82 -17.07
CA SER A 107 -11.84 7.53 -16.06
C SER A 107 -12.66 6.58 -15.20
N GLY A 108 -13.20 5.51 -15.78
CA GLY A 108 -13.90 4.47 -15.03
C GLY A 108 -13.00 3.76 -14.03
N ILE A 109 -11.77 3.43 -14.44
CA ILE A 109 -10.77 2.83 -13.55
C ILE A 109 -10.44 3.77 -12.39
N VAL A 110 -10.13 5.03 -12.70
CA VAL A 110 -9.74 6.03 -11.70
C VAL A 110 -10.85 6.30 -10.69
N ASP A 111 -12.09 6.48 -11.16
CA ASP A 111 -13.22 6.80 -10.30
C ASP A 111 -13.65 5.60 -9.46
N THR A 112 -13.61 4.38 -10.03
CA THR A 112 -14.07 3.17 -9.34
C THR A 112 -13.03 2.66 -8.36
N TYR A 113 -11.78 2.49 -8.82
CA TYR A 113 -10.75 1.74 -8.09
C TYR A 113 -9.69 2.62 -7.44
N PHE A 114 -9.54 3.90 -7.82
CA PHE A 114 -8.52 4.79 -7.23
C PHE A 114 -9.09 5.93 -6.41
N GLY A 115 -10.42 5.98 -6.23
CA GLY A 115 -11.09 7.03 -5.45
C GLY A 115 -11.09 8.40 -6.14
N GLY A 116 -10.93 8.42 -7.47
CA GLY A 116 -10.97 9.62 -8.30
C GLY A 116 -9.64 10.34 -8.45
N ALA A 117 -9.57 11.22 -9.45
CA ALA A 117 -8.34 11.94 -9.83
C ALA A 117 -7.72 12.74 -8.67
N SER A 118 -8.53 13.30 -7.78
CA SER A 118 -8.03 14.07 -6.62
C SER A 118 -7.23 13.21 -5.64
N ARG A 119 -7.58 11.94 -5.45
CA ARG A 119 -6.80 11.02 -4.59
C ARG A 119 -5.46 10.69 -5.24
N ILE A 120 -5.43 10.50 -6.55
CA ILE A 120 -4.19 10.27 -7.31
C ILE A 120 -3.22 11.46 -7.16
N VAL A 121 -3.73 12.70 -7.30
CA VAL A 121 -2.93 13.91 -7.08
C VAL A 121 -2.39 13.96 -5.65
N TYR A 122 -3.24 13.71 -4.66
CA TYR A 122 -2.85 13.67 -3.25
C TYR A 122 -1.75 12.65 -2.96
N MET A 123 -1.89 11.43 -3.50
CA MET A 123 -0.89 10.36 -3.36
C MET A 123 0.45 10.76 -3.98
N ASN A 124 0.44 11.28 -5.21
CA ASN A 124 1.64 11.73 -5.90
C ASN A 124 2.36 12.87 -5.16
N GLU A 125 1.62 13.85 -4.65
CA GLU A 125 2.17 14.94 -3.85
C GLU A 125 2.80 14.43 -2.55
N GLY A 126 2.15 13.49 -1.86
CA GLY A 126 2.69 12.88 -0.65
C GLY A 126 3.96 12.05 -0.91
N ILE A 127 3.96 11.20 -1.95
CA ILE A 127 5.15 10.44 -2.38
C ILE A 127 6.31 11.39 -2.70
N ALA A 128 6.03 12.48 -3.43
CA ALA A 128 7.04 13.47 -3.77
C ALA A 128 7.59 14.20 -2.54
N ALA A 129 6.74 14.55 -1.58
CA ALA A 129 7.15 15.19 -0.33
C ALA A 129 8.01 14.26 0.54
N ILE A 130 7.59 13.00 0.71
CA ILE A 130 8.38 11.97 1.44
C ILE A 130 9.75 11.79 0.76
N SER A 131 9.76 11.70 -0.57
CA SER A 131 11.00 11.57 -1.36
C SER A 131 11.92 12.78 -1.21
N HIS A 132 11.35 14.00 -1.19
CA HIS A 132 12.11 15.22 -0.98
C HIS A 132 12.71 15.32 0.43
N ALA A 133 12.04 14.75 1.42
CA ALA A 133 12.55 14.62 2.78
C ALA A 133 13.61 13.50 2.94
N GLY A 134 13.95 12.78 1.86
CA GLY A 134 14.97 11.72 1.88
C GLY A 134 14.42 10.31 2.14
N GLY A 135 13.10 10.16 2.27
CA GLY A 135 12.45 8.87 2.31
C GLY A 135 12.43 8.19 0.94
N GLN A 136 12.36 6.86 0.92
CA GLN A 136 12.19 6.08 -0.30
C GLN A 136 10.88 5.32 -0.22
N VAL A 137 10.01 5.49 -1.22
CA VAL A 137 8.72 4.82 -1.30
C VAL A 137 8.78 3.73 -2.37
N TYR A 138 8.30 2.54 -2.02
CA TYR A 138 8.22 1.33 -2.83
C TYR A 138 6.81 0.73 -2.73
N ILE A 139 6.38 0.02 -3.76
CA ILE A 139 5.23 -0.88 -3.69
C ILE A 139 5.74 -2.27 -3.29
N ASP A 140 5.08 -2.91 -2.34
CA ASP A 140 5.32 -4.28 -1.89
C ASP A 140 4.00 -5.00 -1.74
N SER A 141 3.66 -5.78 -2.76
CA SER A 141 2.32 -6.34 -2.92
C SER A 141 2.40 -7.82 -3.27
N ALA A 142 1.58 -8.60 -2.56
CA ALA A 142 1.40 -10.00 -2.83
C ALA A 142 0.48 -10.17 -4.05
N SER A 143 0.83 -11.10 -4.93
CA SER A 143 0.01 -11.47 -6.06
C SER A 143 -1.24 -12.23 -5.61
N TRP A 144 -2.11 -12.58 -6.56
CA TRP A 144 -3.21 -13.51 -6.33
C TRP A 144 -2.92 -14.82 -7.03
N ALA A 145 -2.83 -15.94 -6.29
CA ALA A 145 -2.55 -17.25 -6.87
C ALA A 145 -3.56 -17.59 -8.00
N PRO A 146 -3.11 -18.07 -9.17
CA PRO A 146 -1.77 -18.61 -9.47
C PRO A 146 -0.77 -17.59 -10.08
N THR A 147 -1.04 -16.29 -10.01
CA THR A 147 -0.21 -15.26 -10.65
C THR A 147 1.18 -15.19 -10.00
N PRO A 148 2.29 -15.34 -10.76
CA PRO A 148 3.63 -15.12 -10.22
C PRO A 148 3.85 -13.65 -9.82
N GLY A 149 4.60 -13.41 -8.75
CA GLY A 149 4.96 -12.08 -8.25
C GLY A 149 5.65 -11.21 -9.30
N SER A 150 6.42 -11.79 -10.22
CA SER A 150 7.04 -11.05 -11.33
C SER A 150 6.03 -10.56 -12.39
N VAL A 151 5.00 -11.38 -12.68
CA VAL A 151 3.88 -10.99 -13.55
C VAL A 151 3.05 -9.93 -12.85
N TRP A 152 2.83 -10.09 -11.56
CA TRP A 152 2.15 -9.13 -10.71
C TRP A 152 2.84 -7.76 -10.69
N ALA A 153 4.15 -7.70 -10.42
CA ALA A 153 4.91 -6.45 -10.44
C ALA A 153 4.83 -5.75 -11.81
N SER A 154 4.89 -6.54 -12.90
CA SER A 154 4.75 -6.01 -14.26
C SER A 154 3.37 -5.42 -14.52
N TYR A 155 2.33 -6.07 -14.02
CA TYR A 155 0.95 -5.58 -14.05
C TYR A 155 0.78 -4.29 -13.25
N LEU A 156 1.29 -4.24 -12.01
CA LEU A 156 1.23 -3.04 -11.16
C LEU A 156 1.94 -1.86 -11.81
N TYR A 157 3.11 -2.08 -12.41
CA TYR A 157 3.83 -1.07 -13.18
C TYR A 157 2.96 -0.46 -14.29
N HIS A 158 2.26 -1.31 -15.06
CA HIS A 158 1.36 -0.86 -16.12
C HIS A 158 0.18 -0.05 -15.58
N VAL A 159 -0.53 -0.60 -14.59
CA VAL A 159 -1.72 0.06 -14.01
C VAL A 159 -1.36 1.40 -13.39
N LEU A 160 -0.33 1.45 -12.55
CA LEU A 160 0.13 2.66 -11.88
C LEU A 160 0.58 3.72 -12.89
N GLY A 161 1.26 3.32 -13.98
CA GLY A 161 1.59 4.22 -15.08
C GLY A 161 0.34 4.76 -15.80
N ASP A 162 -0.63 3.90 -16.11
CA ASP A 162 -1.85 4.25 -16.84
C ASP A 162 -2.74 5.24 -16.05
N VAL A 163 -2.87 5.05 -14.73
CA VAL A 163 -3.65 5.96 -13.86
C VAL A 163 -2.91 7.25 -13.47
N GLY A 164 -1.64 7.39 -13.86
CA GLY A 164 -0.85 8.58 -13.57
C GLY A 164 -0.23 8.61 -12.16
N MET A 165 0.04 7.44 -11.57
CA MET A 165 0.84 7.25 -10.36
C MET A 165 2.13 6.47 -10.67
N PRO A 166 3.00 6.95 -11.57
CA PRO A 166 4.09 6.13 -12.09
C PRO A 166 5.10 5.76 -10.99
N PHE A 167 5.31 4.46 -10.80
CA PHE A 167 6.46 3.91 -10.07
C PHE A 167 7.43 3.29 -11.08
N PRO A 168 8.75 3.50 -10.94
CA PRO A 168 9.70 2.76 -11.75
C PRO A 168 9.70 1.28 -11.34
N MET A 169 9.98 0.37 -12.27
CA MET A 169 9.85 -1.08 -12.04
C MET A 169 10.70 -1.56 -10.85
N GLU A 170 11.90 -1.01 -10.67
CA GLU A 170 12.77 -1.34 -9.53
C GLU A 170 12.20 -0.91 -8.17
N LYS A 171 11.11 -0.12 -8.15
CA LYS A 171 10.39 0.27 -6.95
C LYS A 171 9.11 -0.54 -6.71
N ILE A 172 8.93 -1.66 -7.41
CA ILE A 172 7.78 -2.55 -7.25
C ILE A 172 8.28 -3.95 -6.91
N ILE A 173 7.96 -4.40 -5.70
CA ILE A 173 8.23 -5.73 -5.18
C ILE A 173 6.94 -6.53 -5.34
N GLY A 174 6.94 -7.49 -6.27
CA GLY A 174 5.85 -8.44 -6.42
C GLY A 174 6.18 -9.73 -5.69
N VAL A 175 5.33 -10.10 -4.74
CA VAL A 175 5.51 -11.30 -3.89
C VAL A 175 4.56 -12.39 -4.35
N ASP A 176 5.04 -13.63 -4.43
CA ASP A 176 4.19 -14.78 -4.78
C ASP A 176 3.18 -15.05 -3.65
N ASP A 177 1.90 -15.14 -3.99
CA ASP A 177 0.90 -15.73 -3.10
C ASP A 177 0.99 -17.27 -3.12
N PRO A 178 1.33 -17.91 -1.99
CA PRO A 178 1.45 -19.36 -1.90
C PRO A 178 0.10 -20.09 -2.02
N GLY A 179 -1.02 -19.35 -1.98
CA GLY A 179 -2.35 -19.85 -2.20
C GLY A 179 -3.21 -19.88 -0.93
N PRO A 180 -4.42 -20.47 -1.03
CA PRO A 180 -5.46 -20.32 -0.02
C PRO A 180 -5.02 -20.72 1.40
N GLY A 181 -5.19 -19.81 2.34
CA GLY A 181 -4.95 -20.04 3.76
C GLY A 181 -3.48 -19.96 4.18
N ILE A 182 -2.58 -19.55 3.28
CA ILE A 182 -1.16 -19.33 3.58
C ILE A 182 -0.86 -17.85 3.31
N ALA A 183 -0.25 -17.17 4.27
CA ALA A 183 0.19 -15.78 4.07
C ALA A 183 1.40 -15.74 3.14
N ALA A 184 1.40 -14.79 2.20
CA ALA A 184 2.57 -14.46 1.39
C ALA A 184 3.67 -13.85 2.28
N ASP A 185 4.93 -14.14 2.03
CA ASP A 185 6.04 -13.56 2.80
C ASP A 185 6.47 -12.23 2.21
N LYS A 186 5.86 -11.13 2.67
CA LYS A 186 6.20 -9.77 2.22
C LYS A 186 7.45 -9.22 2.90
N ALA A 187 7.63 -9.54 4.19
CA ALA A 187 8.73 -9.01 4.97
C ALA A 187 10.10 -9.42 4.39
N THR A 188 10.32 -10.69 4.02
CA THR A 188 11.63 -11.15 3.55
C THR A 188 12.19 -10.37 2.35
N PRO A 189 11.49 -10.23 1.20
CA PRO A 189 12.01 -9.48 0.07
C PRO A 189 12.21 -7.99 0.39
N ALA A 190 11.34 -7.41 1.22
CA ALA A 190 11.42 -6.01 1.60
C ALA A 190 12.59 -5.72 2.57
N MET A 191 12.90 -6.63 3.50
CA MET A 191 14.11 -6.55 4.34
C MET A 191 15.38 -6.66 3.51
N LYS A 192 15.39 -7.57 2.52
CA LYS A 192 16.52 -7.71 1.59
C LYS A 192 16.77 -6.40 0.83
N LEU A 193 15.70 -5.73 0.38
CA LEU A 193 15.83 -4.40 -0.23
C LEU A 193 16.43 -3.38 0.75
N ALA A 194 16.00 -3.36 2.02
CA ALA A 194 16.56 -2.48 3.04
C ALA A 194 18.08 -2.68 3.20
N ASP A 195 18.52 -3.94 3.28
CA ASP A 195 19.94 -4.31 3.31
C ASP A 195 20.71 -3.81 2.07
N GLU A 196 20.14 -4.00 0.87
CA GLU A 196 20.74 -3.56 -0.40
C GLU A 196 20.88 -2.02 -0.48
N LEU A 197 19.93 -1.29 0.12
CA LEU A 197 19.96 0.18 0.20
C LEU A 197 20.81 0.70 1.38
N GLY A 198 21.29 -0.18 2.27
CA GLY A 198 21.98 0.20 3.49
C GLY A 198 21.09 0.95 4.49
N VAL A 199 19.78 0.69 4.46
CA VAL A 199 18.79 1.23 5.40
C VAL A 199 18.60 0.22 6.54
N PRO A 200 18.87 0.57 7.80
CA PRO A 200 18.57 -0.32 8.92
C PRO A 200 17.08 -0.69 8.95
N HIS A 201 16.74 -1.93 9.30
CA HIS A 201 15.33 -2.35 9.39
C HIS A 201 14.51 -1.46 10.36
N SER A 202 15.14 -0.96 11.42
CA SER A 202 14.54 0.01 12.34
C SER A 202 14.33 1.41 11.75
N GLN A 203 14.60 1.62 10.46
CA GLN A 203 14.26 2.82 9.69
C GLN A 203 13.36 2.47 8.50
N MET A 204 12.64 1.36 8.60
CA MET A 204 11.75 0.86 7.58
C MET A 204 10.32 0.74 8.12
N MET A 205 9.34 1.06 7.28
CA MET A 205 7.93 0.88 7.57
C MET A 205 7.23 0.19 6.40
N HIS A 206 6.39 -0.80 6.72
CA HIS A 206 5.37 -1.30 5.81
C HIS A 206 4.01 -0.66 6.11
N THR A 207 3.16 -0.52 5.10
CA THR A 207 1.79 -0.08 5.24
C THR A 207 0.90 -0.98 4.42
N ASP A 208 -0.02 -1.66 5.09
CA ASP A 208 -0.89 -2.66 4.48
C ASP A 208 -2.32 -2.53 5.00
N ASN A 209 -3.28 -2.88 4.14
CA ASN A 209 -4.68 -2.90 4.53
C ASN A 209 -5.10 -4.19 5.26
N SER A 210 -4.18 -5.13 5.37
CA SER A 210 -4.27 -6.39 6.07
C SER A 210 -3.26 -6.40 7.21
N PHE A 211 -3.78 -6.29 8.44
CA PHE A 211 -2.97 -6.23 9.67
C PHE A 211 -1.92 -7.36 9.79
N LYS A 212 -2.20 -8.53 9.21
CA LYS A 212 -1.25 -9.66 9.18
C LYS A 212 0.09 -9.26 8.56
N TYR A 213 0.09 -8.51 7.47
CA TYR A 213 1.32 -8.16 6.76
C TYR A 213 2.12 -7.11 7.53
N ASP A 214 1.46 -6.15 8.19
CA ASP A 214 2.17 -5.24 9.11
C ASP A 214 2.89 -6.00 10.24
N THR A 215 2.29 -7.09 10.75
CA THR A 215 2.92 -7.91 11.81
C THR A 215 4.11 -8.74 11.33
N GLU A 216 4.21 -9.07 10.04
CA GLU A 216 5.40 -9.74 9.49
C GLU A 216 6.66 -8.85 9.63
N PHE A 217 6.50 -7.54 9.44
CA PHE A 217 7.59 -6.56 9.47
C PHE A 217 8.11 -6.29 10.89
N ILE A 218 7.22 -6.20 11.89
CA ILE A 218 7.64 -5.92 13.28
C ILE A 218 8.49 -7.03 13.88
N LYS A 219 8.25 -8.28 13.48
CA LYS A 219 9.10 -9.42 13.86
C LYS A 219 10.53 -9.27 13.31
N ALA A 220 10.69 -8.64 12.14
CA ALA A 220 11.98 -8.38 11.51
C ALA A 220 12.68 -7.10 12.03
N GLY A 221 12.08 -6.40 13.00
CA GLY A 221 12.62 -5.17 13.58
C GLY A 221 12.27 -3.90 12.82
N ALA A 222 11.31 -3.96 11.89
CA ALA A 222 10.76 -2.82 11.17
C ALA A 222 9.43 -2.36 11.77
N TYR A 223 8.86 -1.27 11.26
CA TYR A 223 7.55 -0.77 11.68
C TYR A 223 6.45 -1.24 10.73
N GLY A 224 5.22 -1.30 11.24
CA GLY A 224 4.03 -1.50 10.42
C GLY A 224 3.00 -0.41 10.71
N LEU A 225 2.21 -0.07 9.70
CA LEU A 225 1.16 0.92 9.78
C LEU A 225 -0.08 0.33 9.13
N TYR A 226 -1.04 -0.02 9.98
CA TYR A 226 -2.34 -0.52 9.56
C TYR A 226 -3.33 0.65 9.57
N PRO A 227 -3.76 1.18 8.42
CA PRO A 227 -4.76 2.23 8.37
C PRO A 227 -6.09 1.69 8.90
N ALA A 228 -6.73 2.35 9.89
CA ALA A 228 -8.00 1.83 10.37
C ALA A 228 -9.08 1.98 9.29
N PRO A 229 -9.91 0.95 9.04
CA PRO A 229 -11.02 1.07 8.13
C PRO A 229 -12.00 2.14 8.65
N THR A 230 -12.46 3.04 7.78
CA THR A 230 -13.47 4.02 8.18
C THR A 230 -14.86 3.36 8.28
N PRO A 231 -15.78 3.85 9.13
CA PRO A 231 -17.15 3.31 9.21
C PRO A 231 -17.98 3.48 7.94
N VAL A 232 -17.62 4.42 7.08
CA VAL A 232 -18.41 4.81 5.90
C VAL A 232 -17.91 4.10 4.64
N ALA A 233 -16.69 3.55 4.69
CA ALA A 233 -16.13 2.70 3.66
C ALA A 233 -14.87 2.02 4.21
N HIS A 234 -14.59 0.80 3.78
CA HIS A 234 -13.39 0.01 4.14
C HIS A 234 -12.06 0.62 3.66
N ILE A 235 -12.08 1.91 3.30
CA ILE A 235 -11.02 2.74 2.75
C ILE A 235 -9.87 2.85 3.73
N GLN A 236 -8.68 2.61 3.20
CA GLN A 236 -7.42 2.77 3.89
C GLN A 236 -6.55 3.68 3.04
N GLN A 237 -6.27 4.89 3.54
CA GLN A 237 -5.28 5.77 2.93
C GLN A 237 -3.97 5.55 3.68
N PRO A 238 -2.83 5.37 2.99
CA PRO A 238 -1.55 5.46 3.67
C PRO A 238 -1.48 6.83 4.32
N GLU A 239 -1.14 6.90 5.61
CA GLU A 239 -1.15 8.13 6.40
C GLU A 239 0.04 9.03 6.00
N LEU A 240 -0.02 9.60 4.79
CA LEU A 240 1.08 10.31 4.13
C LEU A 240 1.66 11.45 4.97
N LYS A 241 0.82 12.09 5.79
CA LYS A 241 1.27 13.15 6.72
C LYS A 241 2.17 12.61 7.82
N PHE A 242 1.83 11.43 8.34
CA PHE A 242 2.64 10.77 9.35
C PHE A 242 3.94 10.26 8.74
N MET A 243 3.88 9.59 7.60
CA MET A 243 5.08 9.14 6.87
C MET A 243 6.03 10.29 6.50
N LEU A 244 5.49 11.45 6.11
CA LEU A 244 6.30 12.64 5.87
C LEU A 244 6.99 13.13 7.15
N ALA A 245 6.29 13.12 8.29
CA ALA A 245 6.89 13.49 9.57
C ALA A 245 8.02 12.53 9.96
N GLU A 246 7.87 11.22 9.68
CA GLU A 246 8.91 10.22 9.92
C GLU A 246 10.13 10.40 9.03
N ALA A 247 9.93 10.71 7.74
CA ALA A 247 11.03 11.04 6.84
C ALA A 247 11.79 12.29 7.29
N GLN A 248 11.09 13.28 7.87
CA GLN A 248 11.67 14.52 8.40
C GLN A 248 12.31 14.38 9.79
N ALA A 249 12.06 13.27 10.50
CA ALA A 249 12.67 12.98 11.79
C ALA A 249 14.10 12.43 11.65
N CYS A 250 14.49 12.08 10.42
CA CYS A 250 15.86 11.84 10.01
C CYS A 250 16.60 13.16 9.69
#